data_AF-A0A3M1JES8-F1
#
_entry.id   AF-A0A3M1JES8-F1
#
_cell.length_a   1.000
_cell.length_b   1.000
_cell.length_c   1.000
_cell.angle_alpha   90.00
_cell.angle_beta   90.00
_cell.angle_gamma   90.00
#
_symmetry.space_group_name_H-M   'P 1'
#
loop_
_entity.id
_entity.type
_entity.pdbx_description
1 polymer ?
#
loop_
_entity_poly.entity_id
_entity_poly.type
_entity_poly.pdbx_seq_one_letter_code
_entity_poly.pdbx_strand_id
1 'polypeptide(L)'
;MMDEEPTEMAVALEPAAWGWLVLLVLLTTLFLGALSLAVVLLANSYKEAQSYVSPLMMLVLVPAMLAAMPGMELNIQTAFVPVLNIALAIISLFKGSWDPGMLAIVAVAGLVYGIVALWLTSLTFGNENVVTGENFDWKQLFGSRN
;
A
#
# COMPACT_ATOMS: atom_id res chain seq x y z
N MET A 1 -33.30 -5.35 28.22
CA MET A 1 -32.97 -6.04 26.95
C MET A 1 -32.20 -5.02 26.15
N MET A 2 -30.98 -5.37 25.74
CA MET A 2 -30.13 -4.50 24.91
C MET A 2 -30.87 -4.27 23.60
N ASP A 3 -31.22 -3.02 23.34
CA ASP A 3 -31.59 -2.58 22.00
C ASP A 3 -30.31 -2.69 21.15
N GLU A 4 -30.15 -3.83 20.47
CA GLU A 4 -29.15 -4.00 19.44
C GLU A 4 -29.48 -2.99 18.34
N GLU A 5 -28.65 -1.94 18.22
CA GLU A 5 -28.74 -1.02 17.09
C GLU A 5 -28.63 -1.82 15.79
N PRO A 6 -29.52 -1.57 14.81
CA PRO A 6 -29.45 -2.27 13.55
C PRO A 6 -28.13 -1.87 12.90
N THR A 7 -27.22 -2.83 12.85
CA THR A 7 -25.98 -2.74 12.10
C THR A 7 -26.35 -2.78 10.62
N GLU A 8 -26.91 -1.66 10.11
CA GLU A 8 -27.21 -1.45 8.70
C GLU A 8 -25.89 -1.24 7.96
N MET A 9 -25.15 -2.32 7.77
CA MET A 9 -23.95 -2.39 6.94
C MET A 9 -24.24 -2.21 5.43
N ALA A 10 -25.38 -1.63 5.03
CA ALA A 10 -25.66 -1.22 3.65
C ALA A 10 -27.09 -0.67 3.53
N VAL A 11 -27.26 0.64 3.42
CA VAL A 11 -28.31 1.16 2.53
C VAL A 11 -27.70 2.29 1.69
N ALA A 12 -27.07 1.87 0.59
CA ALA A 12 -26.43 2.68 -0.45
C ALA A 12 -25.21 3.52 0.00
N LEU A 13 -24.01 3.03 -0.30
CA LEU A 13 -22.86 3.91 -0.46
C LEU A 13 -23.28 5.07 -1.37
N GLU A 14 -23.14 6.30 -0.90
CA GLU A 14 -23.38 7.49 -1.71
C GLU A 14 -22.61 7.35 -3.03
N PRO A 15 -23.16 7.76 -4.19
CA PRO A 15 -22.46 7.63 -5.47
C PRO A 15 -21.02 8.18 -5.45
N ALA A 16 -20.75 9.21 -4.64
CA ALA A 16 -19.41 9.76 -4.43
C ALA A 16 -18.44 8.78 -3.74
N ALA A 17 -18.91 7.95 -2.80
CA ALA A 17 -18.09 6.99 -2.07
C ALA A 17 -17.49 5.92 -2.98
N TRP A 18 -18.21 5.52 -4.05
CA TRP A 18 -17.68 4.61 -5.07
C TRP A 18 -16.49 5.20 -5.82
N GLY A 19 -16.55 6.47 -6.17
CA GLY A 19 -15.44 7.17 -6.84
C GLY A 19 -14.18 7.18 -5.97
N TRP A 20 -14.33 7.49 -4.68
CA TRP A 20 -13.24 7.42 -3.72
C TRP A 20 -12.69 6.01 -3.54
N LEU A 21 -13.55 5.01 -3.39
CA LEU A 21 -13.14 3.63 -3.23
C LEU A 21 -12.29 3.16 -4.42
N VAL A 22 -12.76 3.40 -5.65
CA VAL A 22 -12.02 3.03 -6.86
C VAL A 22 -10.67 3.75 -6.93
N LEU A 23 -10.64 5.06 -6.68
CA LEU A 23 -9.41 5.85 -6.69
C LEU A 23 -8.39 5.33 -5.67
N LEU A 24 -8.81 5.15 -4.43
CA LEU A 24 -7.93 4.74 -3.33
C LEU A 24 -7.39 3.31 -3.51
N VAL A 25 -8.25 2.39 -3.97
CA VAL A 25 -7.84 1.02 -4.30
C VAL A 25 -6.87 1.01 -5.48
N LEU A 26 -7.13 1.79 -6.53
CA LEU A 26 -6.25 1.88 -7.69
C LEU A 26 -4.86 2.36 -7.29
N LEU A 27 -4.78 3.45 -6.53
CA LEU A 27 -3.50 4.02 -6.08
C LEU A 27 -2.72 3.06 -5.19
N THR A 28 -3.41 2.40 -4.25
CA THR A 28 -2.80 1.38 -3.39
C THR A 28 -2.29 0.19 -4.20
N THR A 29 -3.07 -0.25 -5.20
CA THR A 29 -2.68 -1.36 -6.08
C THR A 29 -1.45 -1.01 -6.91
N LEU A 30 -1.37 0.20 -7.45
CA LEU A 30 -0.19 0.69 -8.16
C LEU A 30 1.04 0.71 -7.26
N PHE A 31 0.90 1.21 -6.03
CA PHE A 31 1.97 1.20 -5.04
C PHE A 31 2.46 -0.21 -4.70
N LEU A 32 1.57 -1.11 -4.29
CA LEU A 32 1.94 -2.49 -3.92
C LEU A 32 2.46 -3.28 -5.12
N GLY A 33 1.93 -3.03 -6.32
CA GLY A 33 2.40 -3.64 -7.57
C GLY A 33 3.83 -3.20 -7.91
N ALA A 34 4.11 -1.90 -7.86
CA ALA A 34 5.46 -1.36 -8.10
C ALA A 34 6.46 -1.86 -7.05
N LEU A 35 6.06 -1.92 -5.79
CA LEU A 35 6.90 -2.45 -4.70
C LEU A 35 7.21 -3.94 -4.90
N SER A 36 6.19 -4.73 -5.26
CA SER A 36 6.36 -6.15 -5.55
C SER A 36 7.29 -6.36 -6.75
N LEU A 37 7.14 -5.55 -7.80
CA LEU A 37 8.01 -5.59 -8.97
C LEU A 37 9.46 -5.24 -8.60
N ALA A 38 9.68 -4.20 -7.79
CA ALA A 38 11.02 -3.85 -7.30
C ALA A 38 11.67 -5.01 -6.55
N VAL A 39 10.92 -5.70 -5.68
CA VAL A 39 11.41 -6.86 -4.93
C VAL A 39 11.77 -8.04 -5.83
N VAL A 40 10.92 -8.35 -6.82
CA VAL A 40 11.17 -9.46 -7.76
C VAL A 40 12.40 -9.18 -8.63
N LEU A 41 12.58 -7.94 -9.08
CA LEU A 41 13.76 -7.54 -9.87
C LEU A 41 15.07 -7.58 -9.08
N LEU A 42 15.01 -7.51 -7.74
CA LEU A 42 16.19 -7.66 -6.88
C LEU A 42 16.59 -9.12 -6.63
N ALA A 43 15.69 -10.07 -6.90
CA ALA A 43 15.94 -11.48 -6.64
C ALA A 43 16.66 -12.15 -7.81
N ASN A 44 17.74 -12.89 -7.53
CA ASN A 44 18.49 -13.63 -8.56
C ASN A 44 17.89 -15.01 -8.83
N SER A 45 16.97 -15.47 -7.97
CA SER A 45 16.29 -16.75 -8.13
C SER A 45 14.87 -16.73 -7.59
N TYR A 46 14.04 -17.67 -8.05
CA TYR A 46 12.68 -17.85 -7.55
C TYR A 46 12.62 -18.10 -6.02
N LYS A 47 13.63 -18.79 -5.47
CA LYS A 47 13.71 -19.06 -4.03
C LYS A 47 14.02 -17.79 -3.24
N GLU A 48 14.89 -16.92 -3.75
CA GLU A 48 15.17 -15.60 -3.16
C GLU A 48 13.95 -14.68 -3.22
N ALA A 49 13.27 -14.64 -4.37
CA ALA A 49 12.04 -13.86 -4.53
C ALA A 49 10.99 -14.28 -3.49
N GLN A 50 10.78 -15.58 -3.30
CA GLN A 50 9.87 -16.10 -2.27
C GLN A 50 10.30 -15.72 -0.85
N SER A 51 11.61 -15.75 -0.57
CA SER A 51 12.15 -15.31 0.72
C SER A 51 11.96 -13.81 0.97
N TYR A 52 11.87 -12.97 -0.07
CA TYR A 52 11.60 -11.53 0.05
C TYR A 52 10.11 -11.20 0.08
N VAL A 53 9.27 -12.01 -0.59
CA VAL A 53 7.81 -11.85 -0.54
C VAL A 53 7.28 -12.08 0.87
N SER A 54 7.82 -13.04 1.63
CA SER A 54 7.38 -13.29 3.00
C SER A 54 7.45 -12.07 3.94
N PRO A 55 8.60 -11.36 4.09
CA PRO A 55 8.66 -10.14 4.90
C PRO A 55 7.86 -8.98 4.29
N LEU A 56 7.77 -8.88 2.96
CA LEU A 56 6.89 -7.91 2.31
C LEU A 56 5.42 -8.12 2.71
N MET A 57 4.96 -9.38 2.74
CA MET A 57 3.61 -9.72 3.17
C MET A 57 3.37 -9.37 4.65
N MET A 58 4.36 -9.54 5.53
CA MET A 58 4.24 -9.09 6.92
C MET A 58 4.09 -7.57 7.02
N LEU A 59 4.84 -6.81 6.22
CA LEU A 59 4.72 -5.35 6.17
C LEU A 59 3.34 -4.88 5.70
N VAL A 60 2.66 -5.66 4.87
CA VAL A 60 1.28 -5.37 4.43
C VAL A 60 0.26 -5.84 5.47
N LEU A 61 0.45 -7.03 6.03
CA LEU A 61 -0.53 -7.68 6.89
C LEU A 61 -0.61 -7.02 8.28
N VAL A 62 0.52 -6.62 8.87
CA VAL A 62 0.53 -6.00 10.21
C VAL A 62 -0.31 -4.70 10.23
N PRO A 63 -0.10 -3.72 9.34
CA PRO A 63 -0.94 -2.52 9.29
C PRO A 63 -2.41 -2.82 8.97
N ALA A 64 -2.69 -3.80 8.11
CA ALA A 64 -4.06 -4.21 7.82
C ALA A 64 -4.77 -4.80 9.06
N MET A 65 -4.06 -5.60 9.87
CA MET A 65 -4.59 -6.10 11.14
C MET A 65 -4.84 -4.98 12.15
N LEU A 66 -3.95 -3.98 12.22
CA LEU A 66 -4.16 -2.81 13.07
C LEU A 66 -5.45 -2.08 12.69
N ALA A 67 -5.78 -1.97 11.40
CA ALA A 67 -7.02 -1.34 10.95
C ALA A 67 -8.29 -2.05 11.46
N ALA A 68 -8.20 -3.36 11.68
CA ALA A 68 -9.30 -4.18 12.19
C ALA A 68 -9.46 -4.10 13.72
N MET A 69 -8.51 -3.48 14.44
CA MET A 69 -8.61 -3.31 15.88
C MET A 69 -9.74 -2.32 16.24
N PRO A 70 -10.53 -2.61 17.29
CA PRO A 70 -11.56 -1.69 17.75
C PRO A 70 -10.93 -0.38 18.23
N GLY A 71 -11.56 0.75 17.90
CA GLY A 71 -11.10 2.09 18.27
C GLY A 71 -10.08 2.71 17.32
N MET A 72 -9.69 2.02 16.24
CA MET A 72 -8.85 2.61 15.19
C MET A 72 -9.71 3.42 14.21
N GLU A 73 -9.31 4.67 13.99
CA GLU A 73 -10.01 5.63 13.15
C GLU A 73 -9.05 6.32 12.20
N LEU A 74 -9.58 6.79 11.06
CA LEU A 74 -8.81 7.53 10.08
C LEU A 74 -8.54 8.95 10.58
N ASN A 75 -7.32 9.17 11.04
CA ASN A 75 -6.78 10.47 11.42
C ASN A 75 -5.49 10.79 10.65
N ILE A 76 -4.96 12.00 10.83
CA ILE A 76 -3.75 12.49 10.14
C ILE A 76 -2.56 11.53 10.32
N GLN A 77 -2.35 10.98 11.52
CA GLN A 77 -1.22 10.07 11.76
C GLN A 77 -1.40 8.75 11.00
N THR A 78 -2.60 8.17 11.07
CA THR A 78 -2.90 6.91 10.40
C THR A 78 -3.00 7.03 8.88
N ALA A 79 -3.29 8.23 8.35
CA ALA A 79 -3.40 8.48 6.91
C ALA A 79 -2.06 8.35 6.17
N PHE A 80 -0.93 8.52 6.89
CA PHE A 80 0.40 8.34 6.32
C PHE A 80 0.95 6.93 6.51
N VAL A 81 0.34 6.06 7.32
CA VAL A 81 0.84 4.69 7.46
C VAL A 81 0.35 3.88 6.25
N PRO A 82 1.25 3.36 5.39
CA PRO A 82 0.84 2.58 4.22
C PRO A 82 0.03 1.36 4.64
N VAL A 83 -0.93 0.96 3.82
CA VAL A 83 -1.84 -0.17 4.06
C VAL A 83 -2.85 0.07 5.20
N LEU A 84 -2.44 0.65 6.33
CA LEU A 84 -3.35 1.08 7.39
C LEU A 84 -4.28 2.19 6.89
N ASN A 85 -3.74 3.17 6.16
CA ASN A 85 -4.48 4.32 5.66
C ASN A 85 -5.66 3.93 4.74
N ILE A 86 -5.43 3.03 3.79
CA ILE A 86 -6.45 2.51 2.89
C ILE A 86 -7.46 1.62 3.61
N ALA A 87 -7.00 0.76 4.54
CA ALA A 87 -7.89 -0.12 5.28
C ALA A 87 -8.87 0.70 6.14
N LEU A 88 -8.38 1.71 6.85
CA LEU A 88 -9.23 2.63 7.62
C LEU A 88 -10.11 3.50 6.72
N ALA A 89 -9.62 3.96 5.57
CA ALA A 89 -10.42 4.71 4.61
C ALA A 89 -11.61 3.89 4.10
N ILE A 90 -11.38 2.62 3.73
CA ILE A 90 -12.44 1.70 3.31
C ILE A 90 -13.45 1.50 4.44
N ILE A 91 -13.00 1.24 5.67
CA ILE A 91 -13.88 1.10 6.83
C ILE A 91 -14.71 2.38 7.05
N SER A 92 -14.10 3.58 6.94
CA SER A 92 -14.80 4.86 7.09
C SER A 92 -15.86 5.10 6.00
N LEU A 93 -15.56 4.70 4.76
CA LEU A 93 -16.50 4.77 3.63
C LEU A 93 -17.71 3.87 3.87
N PHE A 94 -17.50 2.63 4.33
CA PHE A 94 -18.57 1.69 4.65
C PHE A 94 -19.39 2.10 5.87
N LYS A 95 -18.79 2.79 6.85
CA LYS A 95 -19.49 3.37 8.00
C LYS A 95 -20.33 4.61 7.65
N GLY A 96 -20.15 5.18 6.46
CA GLY A 96 -20.81 6.43 6.06
C GLY A 96 -20.29 7.69 6.74
N SER A 97 -19.31 7.59 7.65
CA SER A 97 -18.71 8.70 8.39
C SER A 97 -17.33 9.08 7.84
N TRP A 98 -17.27 9.43 6.56
CA TRP A 98 -16.02 9.74 5.87
C TRP A 98 -15.84 11.26 5.67
N ASP A 99 -14.60 11.73 5.79
CA ASP A 99 -14.20 13.10 5.49
C ASP A 99 -13.46 13.15 4.14
N PRO A 100 -13.99 13.84 3.11
CA PRO A 100 -13.30 13.99 1.83
C PRO A 100 -11.88 14.55 1.96
N GLY A 101 -11.61 15.40 2.96
CA GLY A 101 -10.28 15.95 3.21
C GLY A 101 -9.29 14.86 3.60
N MET A 102 -9.67 14.01 4.55
CA MET A 102 -8.87 12.86 4.96
C MET A 102 -8.68 11.84 3.82
N LEU A 103 -9.71 11.56 3.02
CA LEU A 103 -9.59 10.68 1.84
C LEU A 103 -8.63 11.26 0.79
N ALA A 104 -8.64 12.58 0.58
CA ALA A 104 -7.70 13.24 -0.30
C ALA A 104 -6.25 13.10 0.19
N ILE A 105 -6.01 13.19 1.52
CA ILE A 105 -4.69 12.94 2.10
C ILE A 105 -4.25 11.49 1.83
N VAL A 106 -5.13 10.50 2.02
CA VAL A 106 -4.83 9.10 1.72
C VAL A 106 -4.51 8.91 0.23
N ALA A 107 -5.26 9.56 -0.67
CA ALA A 107 -5.00 9.51 -2.10
C ALA A 107 -3.63 10.13 -2.46
N VAL A 108 -3.31 11.30 -1.92
CA VAL A 108 -2.00 11.94 -2.14
C VAL A 108 -0.87 11.08 -1.57
N ALA A 109 -1.04 10.52 -0.38
CA ALA A 109 -0.07 9.60 0.21
C ALA A 109 0.13 8.37 -0.68
N GLY A 110 -0.95 7.74 -1.15
CA GLY A 110 -0.89 6.61 -2.08
C GLY A 110 -0.19 6.94 -3.40
N LEU A 111 -0.45 8.12 -3.97
CA LEU A 111 0.26 8.63 -5.16
C LEU A 111 1.76 8.78 -4.90
N VAL A 112 2.15 9.41 -3.79
CA VAL A 112 3.55 9.60 -3.40
C VAL A 112 4.23 8.24 -3.21
N TYR A 113 3.58 7.30 -2.52
CA TYR A 113 4.11 5.95 -2.32
C TYR A 113 4.28 5.20 -3.64
N GLY A 114 3.31 5.33 -4.56
CA GLY A 114 3.39 4.77 -5.90
C GLY A 114 4.56 5.33 -6.71
N ILE A 115 4.75 6.66 -6.70
CA ILE A 115 5.87 7.32 -7.39
C ILE A 115 7.21 6.86 -6.80
N VAL A 116 7.33 6.82 -5.48
CA VAL A 116 8.54 6.35 -4.80
C VAL A 116 8.83 4.89 -5.12
N ALA A 117 7.81 4.03 -5.10
CA ALA A 117 7.96 2.61 -5.43
C ALA A 117 8.40 2.43 -6.89
N LEU A 118 7.77 3.14 -7.84
CA LEU A 118 8.17 3.10 -9.25
C LEU A 118 9.58 3.63 -9.49
N TRP A 119 9.96 4.69 -8.77
CA TRP A 119 11.32 5.20 -8.82
C TRP A 119 12.31 4.15 -8.33
N LEU A 120 12.05 3.48 -7.20
CA LEU A 120 12.87 2.35 -6.72
C LEU A 120 12.95 1.22 -7.76
N THR A 121 11.83 0.87 -8.40
CA THR A 121 11.82 -0.10 -9.50
C THR A 121 12.69 0.37 -10.68
N SER A 122 12.68 1.65 -11.02
CA SER A 122 13.50 2.17 -12.14
C SER A 122 15.00 2.06 -11.86
N LEU A 123 15.42 2.17 -10.59
CA LEU A 123 16.81 1.99 -10.19
C LEU A 123 17.27 0.53 -10.34
N THR A 124 16.37 -0.43 -10.17
CA THR A 124 16.70 -1.86 -10.34
C THR A 124 16.78 -2.25 -11.82
N PHE A 125 16.05 -1.59 -12.72
CA PHE A 125 16.15 -1.83 -14.17
C PHE A 125 17.48 -1.40 -14.82
N GLY A 126 18.19 -0.43 -14.25
CA GLY A 126 19.41 0.15 -14.85
C GLY A 126 20.69 -0.64 -14.59
N ASN A 127 20.65 -1.68 -13.75
CA ASN A 127 21.80 -2.53 -13.50
C ASN A 127 21.78 -3.72 -14.46
N GLU A 128 22.72 -3.73 -15.40
CA GLU A 128 22.96 -4.79 -16.39
C GLU A 128 22.99 -6.20 -15.75
N ASN A 129 23.42 -6.27 -14.48
CA ASN A 129 23.48 -7.48 -13.65
C ASN A 129 22.11 -8.13 -13.35
N VAL A 130 21.00 -7.37 -13.35
CA VAL A 130 19.64 -7.93 -13.13
C VAL A 130 19.22 -8.82 -14.30
N VAL A 131 19.80 -8.60 -15.49
CA VAL A 131 19.56 -9.42 -16.68
C VAL A 131 20.56 -10.59 -16.77
N THR A 132 21.74 -10.47 -16.16
CA THR A 132 22.84 -11.46 -16.30
C THR A 132 22.88 -12.52 -15.19
N GLY A 133 22.23 -12.30 -14.03
CA GLY A 133 22.15 -13.30 -12.95
C GLY A 133 23.45 -13.51 -12.16
N GLU A 134 24.40 -12.58 -12.26
CA GLU A 134 25.58 -12.55 -11.39
C GLU A 134 25.24 -11.91 -10.04
N ASN A 135 25.95 -12.30 -8.97
CA ASN A 135 25.69 -11.88 -7.59
C ASN A 135 25.47 -10.35 -7.49
N PHE A 136 24.23 -9.95 -7.20
CA PHE A 136 23.83 -8.55 -7.07
C PHE A 136 24.67 -7.82 -6.01
N ASP A 137 25.60 -6.97 -6.44
CA ASP A 137 26.45 -6.17 -5.55
C ASP A 137 25.75 -4.86 -5.16
N TRP A 138 25.17 -4.86 -3.95
CA TRP A 138 24.50 -3.71 -3.33
C TRP A 138 25.36 -2.45 -3.25
N LYS A 139 26.69 -2.57 -3.33
CA LYS A 139 27.59 -1.42 -3.35
C LYS A 139 27.53 -0.63 -4.65
N GLN A 140 27.10 -1.22 -5.76
CA GLN A 140 26.95 -0.50 -7.03
C GLN A 140 25.73 0.42 -7.07
N LEU A 141 24.67 0.11 -6.31
CA LEU A 141 23.50 1.01 -6.18
C LEU A 141 23.83 2.31 -5.44
N PHE A 142 24.75 2.27 -4.48
CA PHE A 142 25.19 3.44 -3.71
C PHE A 142 26.59 3.94 -4.12
N GLY A 143 27.23 3.28 -5.08
CA GLY A 143 28.54 3.62 -5.62
C GLY A 143 28.39 4.73 -6.65
N SER A 144 28.98 5.90 -6.37
CA SER A 144 28.97 7.06 -7.25
C SER A 144 29.30 6.67 -8.70
N ARG A 145 28.34 6.89 -9.60
CA ARG A 145 28.58 6.94 -11.04
C ARG A 145 29.59 8.05 -11.31
N ASN A 146 30.86 7.69 -11.51
CA ASN A 146 31.88 8.58 -12.05
C ASN A 146 32.63 7.84 -13.16
#